data_AF-A0A537VTJ5-F1
#
_entry.id   AF-A0A537VTJ5-F1
#
_cell.length_a   1.000
_cell.length_b   1.000
_cell.length_c   1.000
_cell.angle_alpha   90.00
_cell.angle_beta   90.00
_cell.angle_gamma   90.00
#
_symmetry.space_group_name_H-M   'P 1'
#
loop_
_entity.id
_entity.type
_entity.pdbx_description
1 polymer ?
#
loop_
_entity_poly.entity_id
_entity_poly.type
_entity_poly.pdbx_seq_one_letter_code
_entity_poly.pdbx_strand_id
1 'polypeptide(L)'
;MDRATAIFVEGMGAAAATSGVLTQLQGRIFGLLYLQRASLSLDEIVFELGQSKGNVSINIRGLVDWHRARTITRRRATSGGSCRKSWNAASGGTSAR
;
A
#
# COMPACT_ATOMS: atom_id res chain seq x y z
N MET A 1 -3.79 13.91 -0.50
CA MET A 1 -4.22 13.48 0.86
C MET A 1 -4.80 14.63 1.69
N ASP A 2 -5.73 14.34 2.61
CA ASP A 2 -6.09 15.25 3.70
C ASP A 2 -5.00 15.27 4.80
N ARG A 3 -5.07 16.27 5.69
CA ARG A 3 -4.05 16.49 6.74
C ARG A 3 -3.98 15.36 7.76
N ALA A 4 -5.11 14.76 8.14
CA ALA A 4 -5.14 13.69 9.13
C ALA A 4 -4.50 12.42 8.56
N THR A 5 -4.80 12.10 7.29
CA THR A 5 -4.14 11.03 6.55
C THR A 5 -2.63 11.25 6.45
N ALA A 6 -2.19 12.48 6.14
CA ALA A 6 -0.75 12.79 6.06
C ALA A 6 -0.03 12.58 7.40
N ILE A 7 -0.62 13.02 8.51
CA ILE A 7 -0.06 12.83 9.86
C ILE A 7 0.04 11.34 10.20
N PHE A 8 -1.00 10.57 9.91
CA PHE A 8 -1.00 9.13 10.18
C PHE A 8 0.05 8.40 9.34
N VAL A 9 0.11 8.67 8.03
CA VAL A 9 1.10 8.09 7.11
C VAL A 9 2.52 8.36 7.61
N GLU A 10 2.80 9.58 8.06
CA GLU A 10 4.13 9.92 8.54
C GLU A 10 4.44 9.31 9.90
N GLY A 11 3.47 9.26 10.81
CA GLY A 11 3.61 8.56 12.10
C GLY A 11 3.89 7.06 11.91
N MET A 12 3.21 6.42 10.96
CA MET A 12 3.46 5.02 10.59
C MET A 12 4.85 4.82 9.99
N GLY A 13 5.32 5.78 9.19
CA GLY A 13 6.70 5.80 8.70
C GLY A 13 7.72 5.84 9.83
N ALA A 14 7.56 6.77 10.76
CA ALA A 14 8.45 6.93 11.92
C ALA A 14 8.44 5.66 12.80
N ALA A 15 7.26 5.11 13.10
CA ALA A 15 7.14 3.88 13.89
C ALA A 15 7.82 2.70 13.20
N ALA A 16 7.63 2.54 11.89
CA ALA A 16 8.30 1.50 11.10
C ALA A 16 9.83 1.63 11.18
N ALA A 17 10.37 2.84 11.00
CA ALA A 17 11.80 3.09 11.08
C ALA A 17 12.40 2.71 12.45
N THR A 18 11.66 2.95 13.54
CA THR A 18 12.11 2.58 14.90
C THR A 18 12.01 1.10 15.20
N SER A 19 11.17 0.36 14.49
CA SER A 19 10.98 -1.09 14.72
C SER A 19 12.17 -1.93 14.27
N GLY A 20 13.02 -1.40 13.37
CA GLY A 20 14.16 -2.13 12.79
C GLY A 20 13.78 -3.17 11.74
N VAL A 21 12.48 -3.29 11.40
CA VAL A 21 12.00 -4.34 10.51
C VAL A 21 11.41 -3.85 9.19
N LEU A 22 10.84 -2.64 9.17
CA LEU A 22 10.40 -1.96 7.96
C LEU A 22 11.16 -0.66 7.78
N THR A 23 11.39 -0.26 6.53
CA THR A 23 11.90 1.08 6.24
C THR A 23 10.82 2.14 6.54
N GLN A 24 11.24 3.39 6.75
CA GLN A 24 10.30 4.51 6.90
C GLN A 24 9.33 4.59 5.71
N LEU A 25 9.84 4.42 4.49
CA LEU A 25 9.02 4.47 3.29
C LEU A 25 8.03 3.30 3.21
N GLN A 26 8.46 2.10 3.60
CA GLN A 26 7.56 0.94 3.71
C GLN A 26 6.44 1.18 4.73
N GLY A 27 6.74 1.79 5.88
CA GLY A 27 5.75 2.21 6.87
C GLY A 27 4.76 3.23 6.33
N ARG A 28 5.22 4.22 5.55
CA ARG A 28 4.36 5.23 4.90
C ARG A 28 3.43 4.61 3.85
N ILE A 29 3.97 3.75 2.99
CA ILE A 29 3.18 3.01 2.00
C ILE A 29 2.12 2.16 2.69
N PHE A 30 2.51 1.46 3.77
CA PHE A 30 1.58 0.66 4.56
C PHE A 30 0.48 1.53 5.20
N GLY A 31 0.85 2.65 5.85
CA GLY A 31 -0.11 3.56 6.46
C GLY A 31 -1.12 4.13 5.45
N LEU A 32 -0.66 4.44 4.24
CA LEU A 32 -1.53 4.91 3.16
C LEU A 32 -2.52 3.82 2.72
N LEU A 33 -2.03 2.59 2.51
CA LEU A 33 -2.88 1.46 2.15
C LEU A 33 -3.84 1.05 3.27
N TYR A 34 -3.45 1.26 4.53
CA TYR A 34 -4.23 0.90 5.70
C TYR A 34 -5.48 1.78 5.88
N LEU A 35 -5.36 3.08 5.59
CA LEU A 35 -6.48 4.03 5.67
C LEU A 35 -7.41 3.95 4.46
N GLN A 36 -6.93 3.41 3.34
CA GLN A 36 -7.72 3.35 2.11
C GLN A 36 -8.61 2.13 2.09
N ARG A 37 -9.93 2.39 2.01
CA ARG A 37 -10.96 1.35 1.91
C ARG A 37 -10.94 0.61 0.57
N ALA A 38 -10.35 1.23 -0.46
CA ALA A 38 -10.22 0.72 -1.81
C ALA A 38 -8.76 0.47 -2.18
N SER A 39 -8.53 -0.50 -3.06
CA SER A 39 -7.19 -0.84 -3.49
C SER A 39 -6.55 0.27 -4.33
N LEU A 40 -5.38 0.76 -3.93
CA LEU A 40 -4.63 1.76 -4.69
C LEU A 40 -3.77 1.13 -5.79
N SER A 41 -3.66 1.82 -6.91
CA SER A 41 -2.73 1.53 -7.99
C SER A 41 -1.34 2.11 -7.68
N LEU A 42 -0.32 1.54 -8.34
CA LEU A 42 1.06 1.96 -8.15
C LEU A 42 1.29 3.45 -8.48
N ASP A 43 0.59 3.97 -9.49
CA ASP A 43 0.71 5.37 -9.91
C ASP A 43 0.09 6.34 -8.89
N GLU A 44 -1.00 5.93 -8.23
CA GLU A 44 -1.62 6.73 -7.16
C GLU A 44 -0.70 6.80 -5.94
N ILE A 45 -0.05 5.70 -5.58
CA ILE A 45 0.91 5.67 -4.47
C ILE A 45 2.12 6.57 -4.77
N VAL A 46 2.61 6.55 -6.01
CA VAL A 46 3.67 7.43 -6.51
C VAL A 46 3.29 8.90 -6.37
N PHE A 47 2.08 9.25 -6.84
CA PHE A 47 1.57 10.61 -6.80
C PHE A 47 1.39 11.10 -5.36
N GLU A 48 0.76 10.28 -4.52
CA GLU A 48 0.41 10.64 -3.15
C GLU A 48 1.67 10.74 -2.24
N LEU A 49 2.66 9.88 -2.40
CA LEU A 49 3.90 9.92 -1.60
C LEU A 49 5.02 10.79 -2.20
N GLY A 50 4.84 11.30 -3.43
CA GLY A 50 5.86 12.06 -4.15
C GLY A 50 7.14 11.26 -4.40
N GLN A 51 7.01 9.96 -4.65
CA GLN A 51 8.15 9.03 -4.79
C GLN A 51 8.27 8.52 -6.23
N SER A 52 9.47 8.14 -6.65
CA SER A 52 9.63 7.56 -7.99
C SER A 52 8.95 6.18 -8.09
N LYS A 53 8.47 5.86 -9.29
CA LYS A 53 7.80 4.58 -9.60
C LYS A 53 8.68 3.37 -9.29
N GLY A 54 9.99 3.47 -9.55
CA GLY A 54 10.96 2.43 -9.22
C GLY A 54 11.14 2.25 -7.70
N ASN A 55 11.25 3.36 -6.96
CA ASN A 55 11.42 3.33 -5.51
C ASN A 55 10.19 2.72 -4.81
N VAL A 56 8.98 3.14 -5.23
CA VAL A 56 7.72 2.57 -4.75
C VAL A 56 7.62 1.08 -5.08
N SER A 57 7.98 0.68 -6.30
CA SER A 57 7.93 -0.72 -6.74
C SER A 57 8.85 -1.65 -5.92
N ILE A 58 10.07 -1.22 -5.62
CA ILE A 58 11.01 -1.99 -4.78
C ILE A 58 10.50 -2.09 -3.34
N ASN A 59 10.05 -0.97 -2.76
CA ASN A 59 9.56 -0.96 -1.38
C ASN A 59 8.27 -1.78 -1.22
N ILE A 60 7.36 -1.75 -2.19
CA ILE A 60 6.16 -2.60 -2.20
C ILE A 60 6.53 -4.08 -2.29
N ARG A 61 7.49 -4.48 -3.14
CA ARG A 61 7.96 -5.87 -3.19
C ARG A 61 8.51 -6.31 -1.84
N GLY A 62 9.40 -5.49 -1.27
CA GLY A 62 9.92 -5.73 0.08
C GLY A 62 8.80 -5.85 1.12
N LEU A 63 7.75 -5.03 1.03
CA LEU A 63 6.60 -5.09 1.94
C LEU A 63 5.79 -6.40 1.78
N VAL A 64 5.62 -6.88 0.54
CA VAL A 64 4.95 -8.16 0.23
C VAL A 64 5.77 -9.35 0.73
N ASP A 65 7.09 -9.30 0.56
CA ASP A 65 8.02 -10.32 1.05
C ASP A 65 8.07 -10.34 2.59
N TRP A 66 7.87 -9.18 3.22
CA TRP A 66 8.03 -9.00 4.65
C TRP A 66 6.81 -9.43 5.49
N HIS A 67 5.58 -9.41 4.96
CA HIS A 67 4.39 -9.86 5.69
C HIS A 67 3.19 -10.13 4.77
N ARG A 68 2.47 -11.25 4.96
CA ARG A 68 0.99 -11.37 5.10
C ARG A 68 0.05 -10.49 4.23
N ALA A 69 0.52 -9.92 3.13
CA ALA A 69 -0.22 -9.05 2.22
C ALA A 69 -0.69 -9.89 1.03
N ARG A 70 -1.99 -10.14 0.98
CA ARG A 70 -2.58 -10.89 -0.13
C ARG A 70 -2.62 -9.96 -1.36
N THR A 71 -1.89 -10.32 -2.39
CA THR A 71 -2.03 -9.68 -3.71
C THR A 71 -3.42 -10.02 -4.26
N ILE A 72 -4.27 -9.01 -4.51
CA ILE A 72 -5.56 -9.22 -5.17
C ILE A 72 -5.34 -8.97 -6.67
N THR A 73 -5.12 -10.06 -7.43
CA THR A 73 -5.07 -9.94 -8.90
C THR A 73 -6.49 -9.83 -9.42
N ARG A 74 -6.90 -8.62 -9.82
CA ARG A 74 -8.16 -8.42 -10.54
C ARG A 74 -7.92 -8.65 -12.04
N ARG A 75 -8.35 -9.80 -12.57
CA ARG A 75 -8.52 -9.97 -14.03
C ARG A 75 -9.71 -9.08 -14.44
N ARG A 76 -9.47 -8.06 -15.25
CA ARG A 76 -10.56 -7.39 -15.97
C ARG A 76 -11.15 -8.39 -16.96
N ALA A 77 -12.47 -8.50 -16.98
CA ALA A 77 -13.16 -8.94 -18.19
C ALA A 77 -12.78 -7.96 -19.30
N THR A 78 -12.23 -8.51 -20.36
CA THR A 78 -11.68 -7.80 -21.51
C THR A 78 -12.75 -7.05 -22.27
N SER A 79 -12.59 -5.72 -22.35
CA SER A 79 -12.82 -4.97 -23.57
C SER A 79 -11.78 -3.84 -23.63
N GLY A 80 -10.61 -4.15 -24.19
CA GLY A 80 -9.58 -3.16 -24.55
C GLY A 80 -8.62 -2.71 -23.43
N GLY A 81 -7.40 -3.26 -23.47
CA GLY A 81 -6.15 -2.55 -23.17
C GLY A 81 -5.80 -2.18 -21.71
N SER A 82 -4.59 -2.61 -21.30
CA SER A 82 -3.81 -2.17 -20.13
C SER A 82 -4.10 -2.86 -18.77
N CYS A 83 -3.11 -3.68 -18.37
CA CYS A 83 -3.09 -4.47 -17.14
C CYS A 83 -2.65 -3.58 -15.95
N ARG A 84 -3.61 -3.05 -15.18
CA ARG A 84 -3.36 -2.23 -13.99
C ARG A 84 -3.51 -3.09 -12.72
N LYS A 85 -2.43 -3.29 -11.95
CA LYS A 85 -2.42 -4.06 -10.69
C LYS A 85 -2.86 -3.16 -9.51
N SER A 86 -3.61 -3.70 -8.53
CA SER A 86 -4.01 -2.99 -7.31
C SER A 86 -3.78 -3.84 -6.04
N TRP A 87 -3.65 -3.19 -4.88
CA TRP A 87 -3.24 -3.79 -3.60
C TRP A 87 -4.20 -3.39 -2.46
N ASN A 88 -4.47 -4.26 -1.47
CA ASN A 88 -5.31 -3.93 -0.30
C ASN A 88 -4.80 -4.60 0.99
N ALA A 89 -5.05 -3.99 2.16
CA ALA A 89 -4.68 -4.53 3.47
C ALA A 89 -5.69 -5.60 3.96
N ALA A 90 -5.20 -6.72 4.50
CA ALA A 90 -6.04 -7.80 4.99
C ALA A 90 -6.63 -7.46 6.37
N SER A 91 -7.85 -6.92 6.41
CA SER A 91 -8.66 -6.91 7.63
C SER A 91 -9.43 -8.24 7.73
N GLY A 92 -9.13 -9.01 8.77
CA GLY A 92 -9.86 -10.23 9.11
C GLY A 92 -11.28 -9.87 9.55
N GLY A 93 -12.22 -9.90 8.60
CA GLY A 93 -13.65 -9.90 8.90
C GLY A 93 -14.13 -11.33 9.08
N THR A 94 -14.23 -11.80 10.33
CA THR A 94 -15.00 -13.00 10.66
C THR A 94 -16.47 -12.62 10.57
N SER A 95 -17.09 -12.91 9.41
CA SER A 95 -18.54 -12.86 9.23
C SER A 95 -19.15 -14.15 9.76
N ALA A 96 -20.01 -13.99 10.77
CA ALA A 96 -21.21 -14.76 11.08
C ALA A 96 -21.24 -16.27 10.75
N ARG A 97 -21.33 -17.09 11.79
CA ARG A 97 -22.49 -17.98 11.96
C ARG A 97 -22.71 -18.27 13.44
#